data_AF-L2FBG3-F1
#
_entry.id   AF-L2FBG3-F1
#
_cell.length_a   1.000
_cell.length_b   1.000
_cell.length_c   1.000
_cell.angle_alpha   90.00
_cell.angle_beta   90.00
_cell.angle_gamma   90.00
#
_symmetry.space_group_name_H-M   'P 1'
#
loop_
_entity.id
_entity.type
_entity.pdbx_description
1 polymer ?
#
loop_
_entity_poly.entity_id
_entity_poly.type
_entity_poly.pdbx_seq_one_letter_code
_entity_poly.pdbx_strand_id
1 'polypeptide(L)'
;MSVSITTTTSSPTRLHEDPLASADACGVGLDLNQVAVNCVLKQQPISVTLNGPAIFTLSMSLALIIHFLEPRIAEFLIILVPILLLVRNDYQNFLGLGPGGTPATFQGYIRIAWLRLWALRDPFTAPEPKPNSLPKRGILIQQNDDQSLSRLPYRPGPRPLVAGIAPQRQLDQHGTTSHYYALRQTLERLAAEKPLKFGTARSCLEKHGLGLFARHPVNVTCNGEVCHVHDSDHSLHMSLHPEDIREVLAKGWGQRHPLAWKGRLVQMPVPEEFIMVYAPRDDHELKIVCRIIEAAIWYVVSEKTEIKIEKAI
;
A
#
# COMPACT_ATOMS: atom_id res chain seq x y z
N MET A 1 -8.15 19.98 12.99
CA MET A 1 -7.74 19.61 14.36
C MET A 1 -8.96 19.76 15.24
N SER A 2 -9.54 18.66 15.71
CA SER A 2 -10.73 18.66 16.57
C SER A 2 -10.38 17.84 17.80
N VAL A 3 -10.34 18.50 18.96
CA VAL A 3 -10.07 17.87 20.26
C VAL A 3 -11.42 17.57 20.89
N SER A 4 -11.71 16.30 21.11
CA SER A 4 -12.89 15.84 21.86
C SER A 4 -12.41 15.14 23.12
N ILE A 5 -12.82 15.64 24.29
CA ILE A 5 -12.53 15.05 25.60
C ILE A 5 -13.79 14.32 26.04
N THR A 6 -13.73 13.00 26.17
CA THR A 6 -14.83 12.20 26.72
C THR A 6 -14.32 11.47 27.96
N THR A 7 -14.93 11.73 29.11
CA THR A 7 -14.70 11.03 30.37
C THR A 7 -15.81 10.01 30.59
N THR A 8 -15.49 8.73 30.61
CA THR A 8 -16.40 7.66 31.02
C THR A 8 -15.84 6.93 32.24
N THR A 9 -16.65 6.84 33.29
CA THR A 9 -16.38 6.12 34.54
C THR A 9 -17.20 4.84 34.54
N SER A 10 -16.59 3.68 34.77
CA SER A 10 -17.31 2.45 35.10
C SER A 10 -16.49 1.55 36.02
N SER A 11 -17.06 1.22 37.18
CA SER A 11 -16.57 0.25 38.16
C SER A 11 -16.84 -1.21 37.70
N PRO A 12 -16.12 -2.23 38.20
CA PRO A 12 -16.22 -3.60 37.70
C PRO A 12 -17.27 -4.45 38.45
N THR A 13 -17.99 -5.26 37.69
CA THR A 13 -18.95 -6.28 38.17
C THR A 13 -18.23 -7.57 38.57
N ARG A 14 -18.76 -8.23 39.62
CA ARG A 14 -18.28 -9.47 40.24
C ARG A 14 -18.50 -10.74 39.38
N LEU A 15 -17.64 -11.71 39.70
CA LEU A 15 -17.52 -13.11 39.27
C LEU A 15 -18.78 -13.98 39.42
N HIS A 16 -18.93 -14.98 38.52
CA HIS A 16 -19.52 -16.28 38.84
C HIS A 16 -18.97 -17.38 37.90
N GLU A 17 -18.49 -18.48 38.48
CA GLU A 17 -18.00 -19.71 37.82
C GLU A 17 -19.15 -20.73 37.57
N ASP A 18 -19.07 -21.43 36.41
CA ASP A 18 -19.22 -22.87 36.03
C ASP A 18 -20.38 -23.76 36.58
N PRO A 19 -20.74 -24.96 35.99
CA PRO A 19 -19.90 -25.91 35.19
C PRO A 19 -20.54 -26.84 34.08
N LEU A 20 -19.63 -27.50 33.33
CA LEU A 20 -19.61 -28.88 32.73
C LEU A 20 -20.63 -29.38 31.67
N ALA A 21 -20.11 -29.91 30.54
CA ALA A 21 -20.46 -31.23 29.96
C ALA A 21 -19.50 -31.73 28.83
N SER A 22 -18.84 -32.87 29.10
CA SER A 22 -18.30 -34.00 28.30
C SER A 22 -18.06 -34.00 26.75
N ALA A 23 -16.78 -34.25 26.40
CA ALA A 23 -16.15 -35.32 25.59
C ALA A 23 -16.81 -35.97 24.34
N ASP A 24 -16.08 -35.92 23.20
CA ASP A 24 -15.63 -37.04 22.32
C ASP A 24 -14.87 -36.40 21.10
N ALA A 25 -13.57 -36.61 20.83
CA ALA A 25 -12.82 -37.79 20.35
C ALA A 25 -12.32 -37.59 18.89
N CYS A 26 -11.00 -37.82 18.71
CA CYS A 26 -10.26 -38.16 17.47
C CYS A 26 -10.01 -37.12 16.35
N GLY A 27 -8.81 -36.50 16.41
CA GLY A 27 -7.74 -36.69 15.42
C GLY A 27 -7.96 -36.33 13.95
N VAL A 28 -7.56 -35.11 13.56
CA VAL A 28 -6.98 -34.80 12.24
C VAL A 28 -5.95 -33.69 12.45
N GLY A 29 -4.73 -33.87 11.92
CA GLY A 29 -3.63 -32.91 12.05
C GLY A 29 -4.04 -31.53 11.52
N LEU A 30 -3.92 -30.52 12.37
CA LEU A 30 -4.14 -29.12 12.00
C LEU A 30 -2.99 -28.67 11.10
N ASP A 31 -3.31 -28.59 9.81
CA ASP A 31 -2.53 -27.94 8.77
C ASP A 31 -2.23 -26.48 9.19
N LEU A 32 -0.96 -26.19 9.44
CA LEU A 32 -0.44 -24.88 9.88
C LEU A 32 -0.62 -23.77 8.83
N ASN A 33 -1.28 -24.05 7.71
CA ASN A 33 -1.51 -23.13 6.60
C ASN A 33 -2.82 -22.33 6.69
N GLN A 34 -3.64 -22.52 7.73
CA GLN A 34 -4.95 -21.85 7.85
C GLN A 34 -5.03 -20.72 8.87
N VAL A 35 -3.88 -20.18 9.28
CA VAL A 35 -3.80 -18.92 10.05
C VAL A 35 -3.19 -17.85 9.17
N ALA A 36 -3.85 -17.57 8.04
CA ALA A 36 -3.64 -16.30 7.35
C ALA A 36 -4.25 -15.22 8.25
N VAL A 37 -3.42 -14.69 9.15
CA VAL A 37 -3.76 -13.48 9.90
C VAL A 37 -4.03 -12.41 8.85
N ASN A 38 -5.30 -12.06 8.67
CA ASN A 38 -5.68 -10.80 8.02
C ASN A 38 -5.05 -9.70 8.86
N CYS A 39 -3.84 -9.29 8.47
CA CYS A 39 -3.08 -8.28 9.17
C CYS A 39 -3.75 -6.96 8.83
N VAL A 40 -4.74 -6.57 9.64
CA VAL A 40 -5.44 -5.29 9.44
C VAL A 40 -4.43 -4.18 9.70
N LEU A 41 -3.87 -3.63 8.64
CA LEU A 41 -2.95 -2.50 8.69
C LEU A 41 -3.72 -1.29 9.23
N LYS A 42 -3.39 -0.85 10.44
CA LYS A 42 -4.00 0.32 11.08
C LYS A 42 -2.98 1.42 11.23
N GLN A 43 -3.32 2.62 10.77
CA GLN A 43 -2.59 3.84 11.06
C GLN A 43 -3.28 4.53 12.24
N GLN A 44 -2.52 4.79 13.30
CA GLN A 44 -3.04 5.46 14.49
C GLN A 44 -2.80 6.97 14.37
N PRO A 45 -3.86 7.80 14.33
CA PRO A 45 -3.66 9.24 14.44
C PRO A 45 -3.04 9.55 15.80
N ILE A 46 -2.28 10.66 15.89
CA ILE A 46 -1.81 11.07 17.21
C ILE A 46 -3.03 11.48 18.05
N SER A 47 -3.26 10.75 19.14
CA SER A 47 -4.31 11.04 20.09
C SER A 47 -3.72 11.02 21.49
N VAL A 48 -3.93 12.09 22.25
CA VAL A 48 -3.52 12.18 23.65
C VAL A 48 -4.79 12.23 24.48
N THR A 49 -5.07 11.17 25.24
CA THR A 49 -6.16 11.12 26.20
C THR A 49 -5.62 11.48 27.58
N LEU A 50 -6.03 12.63 28.12
CA LEU A 50 -5.63 13.06 29.46
C LEU A 50 -6.77 12.79 30.45
N ASN A 51 -6.53 11.95 31.45
CA ASN A 51 -7.44 11.75 32.58
C ASN A 51 -7.09 12.73 33.72
N GLY A 52 -7.96 12.85 34.73
CA GLY A 52 -7.77 13.79 35.84
C GLY A 52 -6.36 13.76 36.47
N PRO A 53 -5.83 12.57 36.86
CA PRO A 53 -4.46 12.45 37.34
C PRO A 53 -3.41 12.90 36.33
N ALA A 54 -3.53 12.54 35.05
CA ALA A 54 -2.58 12.94 34.01
C ALA A 54 -2.59 14.45 33.75
N ILE A 55 -3.76 15.10 33.82
CA ILE A 55 -3.86 16.56 33.72
C ILE A 55 -3.11 17.20 34.90
N PHE A 56 -3.39 16.74 36.13
CA PHE A 56 -2.76 17.28 37.33
C PHE A 56 -1.24 17.12 37.29
N THR A 57 -0.73 15.93 36.94
CA THR A 57 0.71 15.69 36.86
C THR A 57 1.35 16.52 35.76
N LEU A 58 0.76 16.60 34.56
CA LEU A 58 1.31 17.40 33.46
C LEU A 58 1.34 18.89 33.81
N SER A 59 0.29 19.42 34.41
CA SER A 59 0.23 20.82 34.86
C SER A 59 1.25 21.12 35.95
N MET A 60 1.38 20.23 36.95
CA MET A 60 2.37 20.38 38.02
C MET A 60 3.79 20.31 37.48
N SER A 61 4.09 19.32 36.63
CA SER A 61 5.40 19.19 35.98
C SER A 61 5.74 20.40 35.12
N LEU A 62 4.78 20.95 34.37
CA LEU A 62 4.99 22.16 33.58
C LEU A 62 5.31 23.37 34.48
N ALA A 63 4.58 23.55 35.58
CA ALA A 63 4.85 24.63 36.53
C ALA A 63 6.25 24.49 37.17
N LEU A 64 6.64 23.28 37.57
CA LEU A 64 7.97 23.01 38.11
C LEU A 64 9.08 23.29 37.09
N ILE A 65 8.89 22.87 35.83
CA ILE A 65 9.85 23.13 34.74
C ILE A 65 10.04 24.64 34.55
N ILE A 66 8.95 25.41 34.50
CA ILE A 66 9.02 26.86 34.27
C ILE A 66 9.68 27.59 35.46
N HIS A 67 9.43 27.15 36.69
CA HIS A 67 9.92 27.84 37.88
C HIS A 67 11.35 27.47 38.30
N PHE A 68 11.79 26.23 38.05
CA PHE A 68 13.05 25.73 38.59
C PHE A 68 14.15 25.51 37.54
N LEU A 69 13.83 25.47 36.25
CA LEU A 69 14.82 25.36 35.19
C LEU A 69 15.12 26.74 34.57
N GLU A 70 16.29 26.86 33.96
CA GLU A 70 16.60 28.05 33.16
C GLU A 70 15.59 28.23 32.01
N PRO A 71 15.17 29.46 31.68
CA PRO A 71 14.14 29.71 30.69
C PRO A 71 14.39 29.04 29.34
N ARG A 72 15.64 29.08 28.84
CA ARG A 72 16.02 28.45 27.57
C ARG A 72 15.87 26.93 27.58
N ILE A 73 16.15 26.29 28.72
CA ILE A 73 16.03 24.84 28.89
C ILE A 73 14.54 24.47 28.98
N ALA A 74 13.75 25.23 29.74
CA ALA A 74 12.31 25.03 29.86
C ALA A 74 11.61 25.15 28.48
N GLU A 75 11.90 26.21 27.73
CA GLU A 75 11.39 26.41 26.36
C GLU A 75 11.74 25.24 25.44
N PHE A 76 13.01 24.80 25.45
CA PHE A 76 13.46 23.68 24.65
C PHE A 76 12.70 22.39 24.98
N LEU A 77 12.52 22.07 26.27
CA LEU A 77 11.80 20.86 26.69
C LEU A 77 10.31 20.90 26.30
N ILE A 78 9.65 22.05 26.46
CA ILE A 78 8.24 22.23 26.10
C ILE A 78 8.02 21.99 24.60
N ILE A 79 8.97 22.40 23.76
CA ILE A 79 8.91 22.18 22.31
C ILE A 79 9.33 20.75 21.94
N LEU A 80 10.39 20.23 22.56
CA LEU A 80 10.97 18.94 22.21
C LEU A 80 10.02 17.77 22.52
N VAL A 81 9.34 17.79 23.66
CA VAL A 81 8.52 16.66 24.10
C VAL A 81 7.39 16.33 23.10
N PRO A 82 6.54 17.28 22.65
CA PRO A 82 5.55 17.03 21.61
C PRO A 82 6.16 16.53 20.30
N ILE A 83 7.32 17.06 19.89
CA ILE A 83 8.02 16.62 18.67
C ILE A 83 8.46 15.16 18.81
N LEU A 84 9.02 14.76 19.95
CA LEU A 84 9.43 13.38 20.19
C LEU A 84 8.22 12.43 20.21
N LEU A 85 7.08 12.85 20.75
CA LEU A 85 5.85 12.07 20.72
C LEU A 85 5.32 11.91 19.28
N LEU A 86 5.36 12.97 18.47
CA LEU A 86 5.00 12.93 17.05
C LEU A 86 5.90 11.97 16.27
N VAL A 87 7.23 12.10 16.42
CA VAL A 87 8.22 11.22 15.78
C VAL A 87 8.04 9.78 16.22
N ARG A 88 7.80 9.53 17.51
CA ARG A 88 7.55 8.19 18.02
C ARG A 88 6.28 7.59 17.40
N ASN A 89 5.17 8.33 17.37
CA ASN A 89 3.92 7.85 16.78
C ASN A 89 4.06 7.57 15.28
N ASP A 90 4.67 8.49 14.54
CA ASP A 90 4.92 8.33 13.10
C ASP A 90 5.88 7.16 12.81
N TYR A 91 6.89 6.95 13.66
CA TYR A 91 7.77 5.79 13.56
C TYR A 91 7.04 4.47 13.82
N GLN A 92 6.16 4.41 14.82
CA GLN A 92 5.34 3.21 15.07
C GLN A 92 4.37 2.93 13.91
N ASN A 93 3.77 3.98 13.34
CA ASN A 93 2.94 3.88 12.14
C ASN A 93 3.73 3.37 10.92
N PHE A 94 4.99 3.82 10.77
CA PHE A 94 5.90 3.32 9.74
C PHE A 94 6.21 1.83 9.93
N LEU A 95 6.54 1.40 11.16
CA LEU A 95 6.75 -0.02 11.46
C LEU A 95 5.47 -0.85 11.23
N GLY A 96 4.30 -0.27 11.55
CA GLY A 96 2.99 -0.91 11.40
C GLY A 96 2.56 -1.13 9.94
N LEU A 97 3.21 -0.51 8.95
CA LEU A 97 3.01 -0.81 7.53
C LEU A 97 3.67 -2.13 7.11
N GLY A 98 4.49 -2.72 7.98
CA GLY A 98 5.19 -3.98 7.74
C GLY A 98 6.47 -3.83 6.91
N PRO A 99 7.08 -4.95 6.49
CA PRO A 99 8.30 -4.92 5.68
C PRO A 99 7.99 -4.43 4.26
N GLY A 100 8.97 -3.83 3.58
CA GLY A 100 8.87 -3.41 2.19
C GLY A 100 10.23 -3.04 1.61
N GLY A 101 10.26 -2.23 0.55
CA GLY A 101 11.51 -1.82 -0.10
C GLY A 101 12.48 -1.03 0.78
N THR A 102 11.94 -0.30 1.77
CA THR A 102 12.74 0.41 2.78
C THR A 102 12.77 -0.41 4.08
N PRO A 103 13.96 -0.67 4.67
CA PRO A 103 14.06 -1.44 5.91
C PRO A 103 13.26 -0.81 7.06
N ALA A 104 12.59 -1.64 7.85
CA ALA A 104 11.85 -1.26 9.05
C ALA A 104 12.78 -0.93 10.23
N THR A 105 13.70 0.03 10.01
CA THR A 105 14.66 0.54 11.00
C THR A 105 14.51 2.05 11.15
N PHE A 106 15.08 2.61 12.20
CA PHE A 106 15.06 4.06 12.41
C PHE A 106 15.77 4.83 11.27
N GLN A 107 16.83 4.27 10.69
CA GLN A 107 17.48 4.86 9.51
C GLN A 107 16.56 4.84 8.29
N GLY A 108 15.82 3.74 8.09
CA GLY A 108 14.78 3.66 7.06
C GLY A 108 13.70 4.73 7.26
N TYR A 109 13.25 4.90 8.50
CA TYR A 109 12.31 5.96 8.87
C TYR A 109 12.80 7.37 8.52
N ILE A 110 14.04 7.73 8.88
CA ILE A 110 14.62 9.04 8.54
C ILE A 110 14.62 9.24 7.02
N ARG A 111 15.01 8.21 6.25
CA ARG A 111 14.99 8.25 4.79
C ARG A 111 13.57 8.52 4.26
N ILE A 112 12.57 7.85 4.82
CA ILE A 112 11.16 8.06 4.46
C ILE A 112 10.68 9.46 4.85
N ALA A 113 11.02 9.94 6.04
CA ALA A 113 10.67 11.29 6.48
C ALA A 113 11.24 12.34 5.52
N TRP A 114 12.49 12.19 5.08
CA TRP A 114 13.09 13.05 4.07
C TRP A 114 12.36 12.97 2.72
N LEU A 115 12.12 11.77 2.20
CA LEU A 115 11.43 11.60 0.91
C LEU A 115 10.00 12.13 0.93
N ARG A 116 9.32 12.03 2.08
CA ARG A 116 7.93 12.49 2.28
C ARG A 116 7.79 14.00 2.08
N LEU A 117 8.83 14.80 2.39
CA LEU A 117 8.84 16.24 2.13
C LEU A 117 8.68 16.58 0.64
N TRP A 118 9.05 15.64 -0.23
CA TRP A 118 9.03 15.79 -1.68
C TRP A 118 7.99 14.89 -2.35
N ALA A 119 7.13 14.21 -1.58
CA ALA A 119 6.11 13.36 -2.15
C ALA A 119 5.09 14.18 -2.95
N LEU A 120 4.53 13.56 -3.99
CA LEU A 120 3.40 14.11 -4.75
C LEU A 120 2.27 14.46 -3.79
N ARG A 121 1.79 15.70 -3.89
CA ARG A 121 0.63 16.17 -3.12
C ARG A 121 -0.68 15.63 -3.66
N ASP A 122 -0.76 15.46 -4.98
CA ASP A 122 -1.90 14.89 -5.67
C ASP A 122 -1.51 13.60 -6.40
N PRO A 123 -1.86 12.42 -5.85
CA PRO A 123 -1.62 11.14 -6.50
C PRO A 123 -2.68 10.80 -7.57
N PHE A 124 -3.66 11.66 -7.83
CA PHE A 124 -4.80 11.37 -8.72
C PHE A 124 -4.72 12.09 -10.08
N THR A 125 -3.66 12.87 -10.33
CA THR A 125 -3.39 13.47 -11.64
C THR A 125 -2.32 12.67 -12.39
N ALA A 126 -2.66 12.18 -13.59
CA ALA A 126 -1.73 11.44 -14.44
C ALA A 126 -0.58 12.32 -14.97
N PRO A 127 0.63 11.77 -15.19
CA PRO A 127 1.69 12.49 -15.88
C PRO A 127 1.34 12.72 -17.36
N GLU A 128 2.06 13.63 -18.02
CA GLU A 128 1.89 13.85 -19.46
C GLU A 128 2.64 12.80 -20.29
N PRO A 129 2.09 12.35 -21.44
CA PRO A 129 2.79 11.46 -22.36
C PRO A 129 4.09 12.06 -22.87
N LYS A 130 5.13 11.23 -22.99
CA LYS A 130 6.42 11.64 -23.57
C LYS A 130 6.43 11.32 -25.07
N PRO A 131 6.74 12.29 -25.95
CA PRO A 131 6.65 12.09 -27.40
C PRO A 131 7.57 11.00 -27.95
N ASN A 132 8.70 10.74 -27.26
CA ASN A 132 9.69 9.73 -27.65
C ASN A 132 9.57 8.43 -26.85
N SER A 133 8.49 8.22 -26.10
CA SER A 133 8.26 6.96 -25.39
C SER A 133 7.54 5.95 -26.28
N LEU A 134 7.93 4.68 -26.17
CA LEU A 134 7.21 3.54 -26.71
C LEU A 134 6.53 2.82 -25.55
N PRO A 135 5.34 2.22 -25.74
CA PRO A 135 4.43 2.45 -26.85
C PRO A 135 3.96 3.92 -26.90
N LYS A 136 3.59 4.41 -28.09
CA LYS A 136 3.18 5.82 -28.28
C LYS A 136 1.83 6.17 -27.62
N ARG A 137 1.02 5.15 -27.32
CA ARG A 137 -0.35 5.28 -26.81
C ARG A 137 -0.64 4.19 -25.79
N GLY A 138 -1.60 4.46 -24.93
CA GLY A 138 -2.17 3.45 -24.04
C GLY A 138 -3.01 2.42 -24.80
N ILE A 139 -3.36 1.33 -24.13
CA ILE A 139 -4.20 0.26 -24.69
C ILE A 139 -5.61 0.23 -24.07
N LEU A 140 -5.84 0.89 -22.93
CA LEU A 140 -7.14 0.85 -22.23
C LEU A 140 -8.23 1.74 -22.86
N ILE A 141 -7.85 2.73 -23.68
CA ILE A 141 -8.78 3.68 -24.33
C ILE A 141 -8.76 3.53 -25.87
N GLN A 142 -8.37 2.37 -26.41
CA GLN A 142 -8.36 2.20 -27.87
C GLN A 142 -9.79 2.08 -28.42
N GLN A 143 -10.25 3.13 -29.10
CA GLN A 143 -11.47 3.15 -29.91
C GLN A 143 -11.21 2.45 -31.25
N ASN A 144 -11.20 1.12 -31.30
CA ASN A 144 -11.29 0.39 -32.56
C ASN A 144 -12.33 -0.73 -32.41
N ASP A 145 -12.90 -1.19 -33.53
CA ASP A 145 -14.06 -2.11 -33.69
C ASP A 145 -13.98 -3.47 -32.95
N ASP A 146 -12.93 -3.73 -32.19
CA ASP A 146 -12.78 -4.89 -31.33
C ASP A 146 -13.44 -4.62 -29.97
N GLN A 147 -14.67 -5.14 -29.80
CA GLN A 147 -15.47 -5.01 -28.58
C GLN A 147 -14.75 -5.50 -27.30
N SER A 148 -13.64 -6.23 -27.42
CA SER A 148 -12.87 -6.74 -26.27
C SER A 148 -12.10 -5.67 -25.49
N LEU A 149 -11.84 -4.48 -26.06
CA LEU A 149 -11.03 -3.41 -25.45
C LEU A 149 -11.84 -2.15 -25.05
N SER A 150 -13.07 -2.34 -24.59
CA SER A 150 -13.87 -1.23 -24.04
C SER A 150 -13.19 -0.55 -22.85
N ARG A 151 -13.38 0.77 -22.69
CA ARG A 151 -12.94 1.54 -21.50
C ARG A 151 -13.17 0.81 -20.18
N LEU A 152 -12.35 1.12 -19.16
CA LEU A 152 -12.55 0.50 -17.86
C LEU A 152 -13.89 0.95 -17.26
N PRO A 153 -14.66 0.04 -16.63
CA PRO A 153 -15.85 0.44 -15.88
C PRO A 153 -15.42 1.23 -14.64
N TYR A 154 -16.33 2.00 -14.05
CA TYR A 154 -16.07 2.63 -12.76
C TYR A 154 -15.97 1.57 -11.67
N ARG A 155 -14.97 1.68 -10.81
CA ARG A 155 -14.86 0.84 -9.63
C ARG A 155 -15.99 1.20 -8.64
N PRO A 156 -16.80 0.24 -8.17
CA PRO A 156 -17.88 0.53 -7.24
C PRO A 156 -17.37 0.99 -5.86
N GLY A 157 -17.94 2.09 -5.35
CA GLY A 157 -17.67 2.61 -4.01
C GLY A 157 -16.59 3.70 -3.94
N PRO A 158 -16.28 4.18 -2.73
CA PRO A 158 -15.20 5.14 -2.53
C PRO A 158 -13.83 4.51 -2.81
N ARG A 159 -12.82 5.34 -3.08
CA ARG A 159 -11.43 4.84 -3.19
C ARG A 159 -10.96 4.26 -1.86
N PRO A 160 -10.14 3.20 -1.87
CA PRO A 160 -9.47 2.73 -0.68
C PRO A 160 -8.58 3.79 -0.04
N LEU A 161 -8.50 3.72 1.28
CA LEU A 161 -7.53 4.46 2.08
C LEU A 161 -6.14 3.86 1.88
N VAL A 162 -5.16 4.71 1.61
CA VAL A 162 -3.77 4.31 1.39
C VAL A 162 -2.86 5.12 2.31
N ALA A 163 -1.88 4.46 2.90
CA ALA A 163 -0.87 5.10 3.73
C ALA A 163 0.55 4.65 3.38
N GLY A 164 1.51 5.45 3.82
CA GLY A 164 2.92 5.23 3.53
C GLY A 164 3.33 5.68 2.13
N ILE A 165 4.65 5.65 1.90
CA ILE A 165 5.27 5.98 0.62
C ILE A 165 6.30 4.93 0.18
N ALA A 166 6.83 4.13 1.12
CA ALA A 166 7.74 3.00 0.92
C ALA A 166 8.04 2.38 2.31
N PRO A 167 7.32 1.33 2.74
CA PRO A 167 6.20 0.69 2.05
C PRO A 167 4.99 1.63 1.89
N GLN A 168 4.22 1.41 0.83
CA GLN A 168 2.90 2.02 0.60
C GLN A 168 1.87 0.89 0.70
N ARG A 169 0.77 1.14 1.42
CA ARG A 169 -0.23 0.12 1.76
C ARG A 169 -1.66 0.60 1.62
N GLN A 170 -2.51 -0.27 1.11
CA GLN A 170 -3.96 -0.17 1.16
C GLN A 170 -4.44 -0.60 2.55
N LEU A 171 -5.26 0.23 3.20
CA LEU A 171 -5.66 0.04 4.60
C LEU A 171 -7.04 -0.59 4.75
N ASP A 172 -7.90 -0.44 3.75
CA ASP A 172 -9.27 -0.94 3.73
C ASP A 172 -9.62 -1.57 2.37
N GLN A 173 -10.83 -2.11 2.24
CA GLN A 173 -11.31 -2.75 1.00
C GLN A 173 -10.35 -3.82 0.46
N HIS A 174 -9.73 -4.58 1.36
CA HIS A 174 -8.77 -5.63 1.05
C HIS A 174 -9.41 -6.68 0.14
N GLY A 175 -8.65 -7.17 -0.83
CA GLY A 175 -9.06 -8.29 -1.67
C GLY A 175 -9.12 -9.58 -0.85
N THR A 176 -9.97 -10.53 -1.26
CA THR A 176 -10.00 -11.84 -0.57
C THR A 176 -8.71 -12.62 -0.85
N THR A 177 -8.35 -13.49 0.08
CA THR A 177 -7.19 -14.38 -0.04
C THR A 177 -7.28 -15.27 -1.29
N SER A 178 -8.47 -15.73 -1.66
CA SER A 178 -8.69 -16.54 -2.87
C SER A 178 -8.39 -15.78 -4.16
N HIS A 179 -8.83 -14.52 -4.29
CA HIS A 179 -8.50 -13.68 -5.45
C HIS A 179 -7.02 -13.28 -5.49
N TYR A 180 -6.40 -13.10 -4.32
CA TYR A 180 -4.95 -12.89 -4.22
C TYR A 180 -4.16 -14.10 -4.76
N TYR A 181 -4.52 -15.33 -4.37
CA TYR A 181 -3.87 -16.53 -4.91
C TYR A 181 -4.16 -16.74 -6.39
N ALA A 182 -5.39 -16.52 -6.83
CA ALA A 182 -5.74 -16.60 -8.26
C ALA A 182 -4.93 -15.61 -9.10
N LEU A 183 -4.78 -14.36 -8.63
CA LEU A 183 -3.94 -13.36 -9.27
C LEU A 183 -2.47 -13.83 -9.37
N ARG A 184 -1.90 -14.37 -8.29
CA ARG A 184 -0.52 -14.88 -8.28
C ARG A 184 -0.33 -16.05 -9.25
N GLN A 185 -1.21 -17.03 -9.20
CA GLN A 185 -1.18 -18.19 -10.10
C GLN A 185 -1.34 -17.78 -11.57
N THR A 186 -2.15 -16.74 -11.83
CA THR A 186 -2.29 -16.15 -13.17
C THR A 186 -0.96 -15.61 -13.69
N LEU A 187 -0.19 -14.89 -12.86
CA LEU A 187 1.14 -14.38 -13.23
C LEU A 187 2.17 -15.50 -13.42
N GLU A 188 2.17 -16.48 -12.52
CA GLU A 188 3.06 -17.64 -12.59
C GLU A 188 2.79 -18.48 -13.85
N ARG A 189 1.51 -18.70 -14.18
CA ARG A 189 1.15 -19.37 -15.44
C ARG A 189 1.62 -18.58 -16.64
N LEU A 190 1.40 -17.27 -16.70
CA LEU A 190 1.83 -16.47 -17.83
C LEU A 190 3.34 -16.62 -18.08
N ALA A 191 4.13 -16.60 -17.00
CA ALA A 191 5.57 -16.84 -17.08
C ALA A 191 5.91 -18.26 -17.54
N ALA A 192 5.17 -19.28 -17.07
CA ALA A 192 5.36 -20.67 -17.49
C ALA A 192 4.94 -20.94 -18.95
N GLU A 193 3.88 -20.30 -19.45
CA GLU A 193 3.41 -20.41 -20.83
C GLU A 193 4.34 -19.67 -21.81
N LYS A 194 4.94 -18.56 -21.38
CA LYS A 194 5.80 -17.69 -22.23
C LYS A 194 7.18 -17.46 -21.57
N PRO A 195 7.97 -18.52 -21.30
CA PRO A 195 9.19 -18.42 -20.50
C PRO A 195 10.31 -17.64 -21.18
N LEU A 196 10.27 -17.50 -22.51
CA LEU A 196 11.21 -16.66 -23.28
C LEU A 196 10.90 -15.16 -23.18
N LYS A 197 9.69 -14.79 -22.77
CA LYS A 197 9.26 -13.38 -22.65
C LYS A 197 9.18 -12.93 -21.20
N PHE A 198 8.70 -13.82 -20.32
CA PHE A 198 8.41 -13.48 -18.94
C PHE A 198 9.06 -14.44 -17.95
N GLY A 199 9.19 -13.98 -16.71
CA GLY A 199 9.61 -14.76 -15.56
C GLY A 199 8.97 -14.22 -14.28
N THR A 200 8.88 -15.03 -13.24
CA THR A 200 8.49 -14.58 -11.90
C THR A 200 9.67 -14.63 -10.95
N ALA A 201 9.74 -13.64 -10.06
CA ALA A 201 10.72 -13.59 -8.97
C ALA A 201 10.19 -12.71 -7.83
N ARG A 202 10.96 -12.60 -6.74
CA ARG A 202 10.69 -11.63 -5.69
C ARG A 202 10.84 -10.21 -6.25
N SER A 203 9.88 -9.32 -5.97
CA SER A 203 9.95 -7.91 -6.45
C SER A 203 11.25 -7.26 -6.02
N CYS A 204 11.85 -6.48 -6.93
CA CYS A 204 13.07 -5.75 -6.66
C CYS A 204 12.82 -4.35 -6.10
N LEU A 205 11.61 -3.79 -6.26
CA LEU A 205 11.20 -2.54 -5.61
C LEU A 205 10.67 -2.79 -4.21
N GLU A 206 9.71 -3.70 -4.08
CA GLU A 206 9.08 -4.01 -2.79
C GLU A 206 9.98 -4.88 -1.91
N LYS A 207 10.96 -5.56 -2.52
CA LYS A 207 11.81 -6.56 -1.87
C LYS A 207 10.98 -7.64 -1.18
N HIS A 208 9.70 -7.84 -1.51
CA HIS A 208 8.79 -8.86 -0.99
C HIS A 208 7.73 -9.12 -2.07
N GLY A 209 6.88 -10.13 -1.90
CA GLY A 209 5.85 -10.45 -2.87
C GLY A 209 6.33 -11.00 -4.21
N LEU A 210 5.36 -11.48 -4.99
CA LEU A 210 5.55 -11.99 -6.35
C LEU A 210 5.63 -10.82 -7.33
N GLY A 211 6.71 -10.74 -8.09
CA GLY A 211 6.88 -9.85 -9.23
C GLY A 211 6.86 -10.62 -10.56
N LEU A 212 6.18 -10.06 -11.56
CA LEU A 212 6.28 -10.46 -12.96
C LEU A 212 7.35 -9.61 -13.64
N PHE A 213 8.26 -10.25 -14.37
CA PHE A 213 9.38 -9.60 -15.06
C PHE A 213 9.34 -9.91 -16.55
N ALA A 214 9.60 -8.90 -17.37
CA ALA A 214 9.87 -9.04 -18.80
C ALA A 214 11.36 -9.24 -19.06
N ARG A 215 11.72 -10.16 -19.96
CA ARG A 215 13.12 -10.43 -20.33
C ARG A 215 13.71 -9.40 -21.29
N HIS A 216 12.87 -8.81 -22.12
CA HIS A 216 13.25 -7.83 -23.14
C HIS A 216 12.38 -6.56 -23.05
N PRO A 217 12.47 -5.81 -21.92
CA PRO A 217 11.68 -4.61 -21.73
C PRO A 217 12.16 -3.46 -22.63
N VAL A 218 11.21 -2.74 -23.23
CA VAL A 218 11.44 -1.45 -23.89
C VAL A 218 11.50 -0.33 -22.84
N ASN A 219 10.63 -0.38 -21.84
CA ASN A 219 10.68 0.51 -20.67
C ASN A 219 11.16 -0.27 -19.45
N VAL A 220 12.43 -0.04 -19.06
CA VAL A 220 13.05 -0.76 -17.95
C VAL A 220 12.69 -0.08 -16.63
N THR A 221 11.87 -0.75 -15.83
CA THR A 221 11.76 -0.50 -14.39
C THR A 221 12.37 -1.68 -13.67
N CYS A 222 13.40 -1.46 -12.84
CA CYS A 222 13.96 -2.46 -11.94
C CYS A 222 14.11 -3.87 -12.57
N ASN A 223 15.10 -4.05 -13.45
CA ASN A 223 15.36 -5.30 -14.19
C ASN A 223 14.17 -5.82 -15.03
N GLY A 224 13.27 -4.94 -15.47
CA GLY A 224 12.13 -5.31 -16.32
C GLY A 224 10.90 -5.75 -15.53
N GLU A 225 10.79 -5.39 -14.26
CA GLU A 225 9.59 -5.64 -13.45
C GLU A 225 8.38 -4.95 -14.07
N VAL A 226 7.36 -5.74 -14.43
CA VAL A 226 6.10 -5.29 -15.00
C VAL A 226 5.14 -4.86 -13.90
N CYS A 227 4.94 -5.76 -12.94
CA CYS A 227 4.13 -5.52 -11.76
C CYS A 227 4.60 -6.42 -10.61
N HIS A 228 4.21 -6.05 -9.39
CA HIS A 228 4.29 -6.94 -8.24
C HIS A 228 3.04 -6.84 -7.38
N VAL A 229 2.77 -7.93 -6.65
CA VAL A 229 1.64 -8.05 -5.73
C VAL A 229 2.15 -7.99 -4.30
N HIS A 230 1.51 -7.20 -3.45
CA HIS A 230 1.81 -7.13 -2.02
C HIS A 230 1.20 -8.33 -1.29
N ASP A 231 2.02 -9.00 -0.47
CA ASP A 231 1.54 -10.13 0.34
C ASP A 231 0.62 -9.67 1.49
N SER A 232 0.71 -8.40 1.92
CA SER A 232 0.03 -7.90 3.13
C SER A 232 -1.38 -7.37 2.90
N ASP A 233 -1.63 -6.69 1.77
CA ASP A 233 -2.90 -6.02 1.47
C ASP A 233 -3.45 -6.39 0.07
N HIS A 234 -2.73 -7.25 -0.66
CA HIS A 234 -3.07 -7.76 -1.99
C HIS A 234 -3.17 -6.70 -3.09
N SER A 235 -2.75 -5.47 -2.80
CA SER A 235 -2.63 -4.41 -3.80
C SER A 235 -1.40 -4.64 -4.69
N LEU A 236 -1.30 -3.89 -5.78
CA LEU A 236 -0.23 -4.05 -6.75
C LEU A 236 0.48 -2.73 -7.01
N HIS A 237 1.76 -2.81 -7.37
CA HIS A 237 2.40 -1.74 -8.11
C HIS A 237 2.81 -2.19 -9.50
N MET A 238 2.76 -1.24 -10.44
CA MET A 238 3.16 -1.43 -11.83
C MET A 238 3.44 -0.10 -12.52
N SER A 239 4.11 -0.16 -13.67
CA SER A 239 4.32 1.00 -14.55
C SER A 239 3.35 0.92 -15.74
N LEU A 240 2.65 2.01 -16.03
CA LEU A 240 1.68 2.10 -17.13
C LEU A 240 1.99 3.26 -18.08
N HIS A 241 1.49 3.19 -19.31
CA HIS A 241 1.52 4.35 -20.20
C HIS A 241 0.69 5.51 -19.59
N PRO A 242 1.11 6.79 -19.71
CA PRO A 242 0.38 7.91 -19.12
C PRO A 242 -1.10 8.02 -19.50
N GLU A 243 -1.49 7.59 -20.71
CA GLU A 243 -2.90 7.46 -21.11
C GLU A 243 -3.67 6.41 -20.31
N ASP A 244 -3.04 5.27 -20.03
CA ASP A 244 -3.66 4.18 -19.25
C ASP A 244 -3.71 4.55 -17.75
N ILE A 245 -2.70 5.27 -17.24
CA ILE A 245 -2.74 5.86 -15.89
C ILE A 245 -3.97 6.77 -15.78
N ARG A 246 -4.19 7.65 -16.76
CA ARG A 246 -5.34 8.57 -16.74
C ARG A 246 -6.67 7.81 -16.66
N GLU A 247 -6.83 6.71 -17.40
CA GLU A 247 -8.03 5.88 -17.34
C GLU A 247 -8.16 5.18 -15.98
N VAL A 248 -7.12 4.52 -15.49
CA VAL A 248 -7.10 3.82 -14.19
C VAL A 248 -7.45 4.77 -13.05
N LEU A 249 -6.85 5.97 -13.05
CA LEU A 249 -7.16 7.00 -12.08
C LEU A 249 -8.60 7.48 -12.24
N ALA A 250 -9.03 7.90 -13.43
CA ALA A 250 -10.39 8.41 -13.65
C ALA A 250 -11.50 7.42 -13.26
N LYS A 251 -11.24 6.11 -13.42
CA LYS A 251 -12.21 5.05 -13.14
C LYS A 251 -12.16 4.47 -11.74
N GLY A 252 -11.24 4.93 -10.89
CA GLY A 252 -11.22 4.53 -9.48
C GLY A 252 -10.40 3.28 -9.16
N TRP A 253 -9.58 2.78 -10.10
CA TRP A 253 -8.85 1.51 -9.96
C TRP A 253 -7.48 1.63 -9.29
N GLY A 254 -6.96 2.84 -9.13
CA GLY A 254 -5.67 3.05 -8.50
C GLY A 254 -5.37 4.50 -8.16
N GLN A 255 -4.14 4.72 -7.72
CA GLN A 255 -3.53 6.03 -7.46
C GLN A 255 -2.05 6.00 -7.82
N ARG A 256 -1.44 7.13 -8.13
CA ARG A 256 0.00 7.19 -8.36
C ARG A 256 0.78 6.90 -7.09
N HIS A 257 1.97 6.33 -7.25
CA HIS A 257 2.89 6.21 -6.12
C HIS A 257 3.37 7.62 -5.71
N PRO A 258 3.41 7.99 -4.42
CA PRO A 258 3.77 9.34 -3.98
C PRO A 258 5.17 9.79 -4.43
N LEU A 259 6.06 8.83 -4.69
CA LEU A 259 7.41 9.09 -5.21
C LEU A 259 7.50 9.02 -6.76
N ALA A 260 6.40 8.85 -7.49
CA ALA A 260 6.40 8.71 -8.94
C ALA A 260 6.43 10.06 -9.67
N TRP A 261 7.49 10.85 -9.51
CA TRP A 261 7.67 12.13 -10.19
C TRP A 261 9.16 12.42 -10.43
N LYS A 262 9.48 13.28 -11.40
CA LYS A 262 10.85 13.76 -11.61
C LYS A 262 11.01 15.19 -11.12
N GLY A 263 11.99 15.36 -10.23
CA GLY A 263 12.48 16.66 -9.80
C GLY A 263 13.84 16.99 -10.41
N ARG A 264 14.17 18.28 -10.48
CA ARG A 264 15.53 18.74 -10.83
C ARG A 264 16.50 18.57 -9.67
N LEU A 265 16.02 18.69 -8.44
CA LEU A 265 16.82 18.72 -7.21
C LEU A 265 16.92 17.35 -6.52
N VAL A 266 15.88 16.53 -6.63
CA VAL A 266 15.80 15.23 -5.96
C VAL A 266 15.39 14.17 -6.97
N GLN A 267 16.19 13.11 -7.06
CA GLN A 267 15.89 11.94 -7.87
C GLN A 267 15.05 10.96 -7.05
N MET A 268 13.88 10.61 -7.58
CA MET A 268 13.00 9.62 -6.96
C MET A 268 13.42 8.18 -7.33
N PRO A 269 13.16 7.20 -6.46
CA PRO A 269 13.56 5.80 -6.66
C PRO A 269 12.67 5.02 -7.64
N VAL A 270 11.55 5.60 -8.09
CA VAL A 270 10.58 4.97 -8.97
C VAL A 270 10.27 5.89 -10.17
N PRO A 271 9.88 5.34 -11.33
CA PRO A 271 9.54 6.14 -12.50
C PRO A 271 8.25 6.95 -12.29
N GLU A 272 8.00 7.94 -13.16
CA GLU A 272 6.81 8.82 -13.06
C GLU A 272 5.51 8.08 -13.36
N GLU A 273 5.66 7.01 -14.12
CA GLU A 273 4.63 6.11 -14.62
C GLU A 273 4.23 5.04 -13.59
N PHE A 274 4.86 5.04 -12.41
CA PHE A 274 4.63 4.06 -11.36
C PHE A 274 3.37 4.35 -10.56
N ILE A 275 2.47 3.37 -10.51
CA ILE A 275 1.19 3.50 -9.81
C ILE A 275 0.95 2.35 -8.84
N MET A 276 -0.01 2.55 -7.96
CA MET A 276 -0.64 1.54 -7.14
C MET A 276 -2.01 1.20 -7.73
N VAL A 277 -2.27 -0.08 -7.97
CA VAL A 277 -3.58 -0.61 -8.34
C VAL A 277 -4.17 -1.32 -7.13
N TYR A 278 -5.44 -1.07 -6.85
CA TYR A 278 -6.10 -1.59 -5.66
C TYR A 278 -6.36 -3.10 -5.76
N ALA A 279 -6.39 -3.76 -4.61
CA ALA A 279 -6.63 -5.20 -4.51
C ALA A 279 -8.01 -5.59 -5.08
N PRO A 280 -8.11 -6.67 -5.89
CA PRO A 280 -9.40 -7.14 -6.40
C PRO A 280 -10.24 -7.78 -5.30
N ARG A 281 -11.50 -7.36 -5.17
CA ARG A 281 -12.44 -7.86 -4.15
C ARG A 281 -13.22 -9.11 -4.59
N ASP A 282 -13.42 -9.27 -5.89
CA ASP A 282 -14.24 -10.32 -6.49
C ASP A 282 -13.75 -10.70 -7.90
N ASP A 283 -14.40 -11.69 -8.52
CA ASP A 283 -14.05 -12.20 -9.85
C ASP A 283 -14.13 -11.12 -10.94
N HIS A 284 -15.02 -10.13 -10.78
CA HIS A 284 -15.17 -9.05 -11.73
C HIS A 284 -14.01 -8.06 -11.62
N GLU A 285 -13.64 -7.67 -10.40
CA GLU A 285 -12.47 -6.82 -10.16
C GLU A 285 -11.18 -7.53 -10.57
N LEU A 286 -11.05 -8.83 -10.32
CA LEU A 286 -9.88 -9.62 -10.75
C LEU A 286 -9.70 -9.55 -12.27
N LYS A 287 -10.78 -9.70 -13.04
CA LYS A 287 -10.76 -9.53 -14.50
C LYS A 287 -10.25 -8.16 -14.93
N ILE A 288 -10.68 -7.11 -14.24
CA ILE A 288 -10.28 -5.74 -14.56
C ILE A 288 -8.83 -5.48 -14.17
N VAL A 289 -8.39 -5.95 -13.01
CA VAL A 289 -6.99 -5.87 -12.58
C VAL A 289 -6.09 -6.60 -13.57
N CYS A 290 -6.46 -7.79 -14.06
CA CYS A 290 -5.71 -8.48 -15.11
C CYS A 290 -5.63 -7.66 -16.41
N ARG A 291 -6.71 -6.98 -16.84
CA ARG A 291 -6.65 -6.05 -17.99
C ARG A 291 -5.71 -4.88 -17.78
N ILE A 292 -5.61 -4.37 -16.55
CA ILE A 292 -4.64 -3.33 -16.20
C ILE A 292 -3.21 -3.88 -16.24
N ILE A 293 -3.00 -5.14 -15.82
CA ILE A 293 -1.70 -5.83 -15.95
C ILE A 293 -1.34 -6.03 -17.43
N GLU A 294 -2.29 -6.36 -18.31
CA GLU A 294 -2.06 -6.38 -19.76
C GLU A 294 -1.60 -5.02 -20.28
N ALA A 295 -2.15 -3.92 -19.77
CA ALA A 295 -1.68 -2.57 -20.09
C ALA A 295 -0.27 -2.28 -19.53
N ALA A 296 0.09 -2.86 -18.38
CA ALA A 296 1.46 -2.78 -17.86
C ALA A 296 2.44 -3.56 -18.74
N ILE A 297 2.07 -4.75 -19.19
CA ILE A 297 2.86 -5.54 -20.14
C ILE A 297 3.02 -4.76 -21.45
N TRP A 298 1.93 -4.19 -21.98
CA TRP A 298 1.95 -3.33 -23.16
C TRP A 298 2.93 -2.18 -22.98
N TYR A 299 2.89 -1.48 -21.84
CA TYR A 299 3.82 -0.39 -21.58
C TYR A 299 5.28 -0.89 -21.49
N VAL A 300 5.54 -1.99 -20.80
CA VAL A 300 6.91 -2.47 -20.56
C VAL A 300 7.55 -3.06 -21.80
N VAL A 301 6.83 -3.85 -22.60
CA VAL A 301 7.39 -4.57 -23.77
C VAL A 301 6.92 -4.06 -25.13
N SER A 302 5.94 -3.13 -25.18
CA SER A 302 5.33 -2.63 -26.42
C SER A 302 4.70 -3.71 -27.31
N GLU A 303 4.24 -4.81 -26.70
CA GLU A 303 3.58 -5.93 -27.38
C GLU A 303 2.29 -6.31 -26.63
N LYS A 304 1.18 -6.53 -27.36
CA LYS A 304 -0.08 -6.96 -26.75
C LYS A 304 0.07 -8.40 -26.25
N THR A 305 -0.33 -8.63 -25.01
CA THR A 305 -0.30 -9.95 -24.38
C THR A 305 -1.62 -10.17 -23.68
N GLU A 306 -2.33 -11.24 -24.04
CA GLU A 306 -3.54 -11.67 -23.34
C GLU A 306 -3.18 -12.61 -22.18
N ILE A 307 -3.88 -12.44 -21.07
CA ILE A 307 -3.69 -13.20 -19.83
C ILE A 307 -4.89 -14.12 -19.59
N LYS A 308 -4.62 -15.42 -19.38
CA LYS A 308 -5.64 -16.38 -18.94
C LYS A 308 -5.78 -16.33 -17.43
N ILE A 309 -6.94 -15.88 -16.97
CA ILE A 309 -7.21 -15.60 -15.56
C ILE A 309 -7.60 -16.87 -14.82
N GLU A 310 -6.97 -17.10 -13.68
CA GLU A 310 -7.37 -18.16 -12.75
C GLU A 310 -8.64 -17.85 -12.01
N LYS A 311 -9.41 -18.90 -11.74
CA LYS A 311 -10.58 -18.80 -10.87
C LYS A 311 -10.11 -18.74 -9.42
N ALA A 312 -10.70 -17.83 -8.66
CA ALA A 312 -10.63 -17.90 -7.22
C ALA A 312 -11.37 -19.16 -6.74
N ILE A 313 -10.68 -19.99 -5.97
CA ILE A 313 -11.23 -21.20 -5.31
C ILE A 313 -11.20 -20.96 -3.81
#